data_AF-A0A969LLA5-F1
#
_entry.id   AF-A0A969LLA5-F1
#
_cell.length_a   1.000
_cell.length_b   1.000
_cell.length_c   1.000
_cell.angle_alpha   90.00
_cell.angle_beta   90.00
_cell.angle_gamma   90.00
#
_symmetry.space_group_name_H-M   'P 1'
#
loop_
_entity.id
_entity.type
_entity.pdbx_description
1 polymer ?
#
loop_
_entity_poly.entity_id
_entity_poly.type
_entity_poly.pdbx_seq_one_letter_code
_entity_poly.pdbx_strand_id
1 'polypeptide(L)'
;MKDRNKIQEEIEKTLQSLDNVKRAQANPFLFTRIKAKMEEAQNGWSRLAGFISRPAFAIGIVCFVLLINAWILYSGSGSDAASGQVQQVFSENSDEYNLAVNTFYDYETP
;
A
#
# COMPACT_ATOMS: atom_id res chain seq x y z
N MET A 1 66.04 -33.07 -15.51
CA MET A 1 66.26 -32.09 -14.42
C MET A 1 65.75 -30.69 -14.76
N LYS A 2 65.75 -30.27 -16.04
CA LYS A 2 65.32 -28.93 -16.48
C LYS A 2 63.83 -28.62 -16.22
N ASP A 3 62.94 -29.61 -16.38
CA ASP A 3 61.48 -29.39 -16.27
C ASP A 3 61.01 -29.16 -14.83
N ARG A 4 61.65 -29.82 -13.84
CA ARG A 4 61.34 -29.60 -12.42
C ARG A 4 61.69 -28.20 -11.92
N ASN A 5 62.68 -27.56 -12.53
CA ASN A 5 63.06 -26.19 -12.19
C ASN A 5 62.08 -25.17 -12.78
N LYS A 6 61.60 -25.39 -14.02
CA LYS A 6 60.53 -24.56 -14.62
C LYS A 6 59.25 -24.57 -13.80
N ILE A 7 58.84 -25.76 -13.33
CA ILE A 7 57.63 -25.89 -12.52
C ILE A 7 57.77 -25.13 -11.20
N GLN A 8 58.92 -25.21 -10.54
CA GLN A 8 59.17 -24.45 -9.31
C GLN A 8 59.18 -22.93 -9.56
N GLU A 9 59.75 -22.48 -10.67
CA GLU A 9 59.77 -21.06 -11.05
C GLU A 9 58.34 -20.52 -11.31
N GLU A 10 57.48 -21.29 -11.97
CA GLU A 10 56.08 -20.88 -12.19
C GLU A 10 55.25 -20.90 -10.89
N ILE A 11 55.51 -21.85 -10.00
CA ILE A 11 54.89 -21.89 -8.67
C ILE A 11 55.28 -20.65 -7.85
N GLU A 12 56.58 -20.32 -7.82
CA GLU A 12 57.10 -19.14 -7.13
C GLU A 12 56.48 -17.86 -7.68
N LYS A 13 56.41 -17.73 -9.01
CA LYS A 13 55.81 -16.58 -9.70
C LYS A 13 54.32 -16.42 -9.39
N THR A 14 53.60 -17.54 -9.28
CA THR A 14 52.16 -17.56 -8.93
C THR A 14 51.95 -17.14 -7.48
N LEU A 15 52.74 -17.69 -6.55
CA LEU A 15 52.72 -17.31 -5.14
C LEU A 15 53.03 -15.81 -4.95
N GLN A 16 54.03 -15.30 -5.66
CA GLN A 16 54.43 -13.90 -5.60
C GLN A 16 53.36 -12.94 -6.16
N SER A 17 52.55 -13.40 -7.12
CA SER A 17 51.41 -12.64 -7.65
C SER A 17 50.23 -12.54 -6.67
N LEU A 18 50.06 -13.56 -5.82
CA LEU A 18 49.00 -13.62 -4.81
C LEU A 18 49.35 -12.77 -3.58
N ASP A 19 50.64 -12.62 -3.28
CA ASP A 19 51.13 -11.84 -2.12
C ASP A 19 50.83 -10.33 -2.24
N ASN A 20 50.67 -9.83 -3.47
CA ASN A 20 50.27 -8.44 -3.74
C ASN A 20 48.75 -8.23 -3.79
N VAL A 21 47.93 -9.27 -3.57
CA VAL A 21 46.47 -9.14 -3.52
C VAL A 21 46.06 -8.47 -2.21
N LYS A 22 45.99 -7.15 -2.25
CA LYS A 22 45.35 -6.37 -1.19
C LYS A 22 43.85 -6.57 -1.25
N ARG A 23 43.21 -6.76 -0.09
CA ARG A 23 41.75 -6.69 0.05
C ARG A 23 41.25 -5.43 -0.67
N ALA A 24 40.36 -5.61 -1.64
CA ALA A 24 39.71 -4.48 -2.29
C ALA A 24 39.00 -3.65 -1.21
N GLN A 25 39.46 -2.42 -0.99
CA GLN A 25 38.72 -1.50 -0.12
C GLN A 25 37.36 -1.24 -0.76
N ALA A 26 36.31 -1.24 0.07
CA ALA A 26 34.98 -0.85 -0.37
C ALA A 26 35.08 0.51 -1.07
N ASN A 27 34.49 0.63 -2.26
CA ASN A 27 34.54 1.87 -3.02
C ASN A 27 33.97 3.01 -2.15
N PRO A 28 34.74 4.09 -1.91
CA PRO A 28 34.44 5.11 -0.90
C PRO A 28 33.13 5.87 -1.14
N PHE A 29 32.51 5.73 -2.31
CA PHE A 29 31.25 6.39 -2.66
C PHE A 29 30.05 5.43 -2.83
N LEU A 30 30.20 4.14 -2.53
CA LEU A 30 29.09 3.19 -2.61
C LEU A 30 27.94 3.60 -1.69
N PHE A 31 28.26 3.98 -0.45
CA PHE A 31 27.26 4.43 0.52
C PHE A 31 26.49 5.65 0.00
N THR A 32 27.19 6.64 -0.55
CA THR A 32 26.58 7.86 -1.11
C THR A 32 25.67 7.55 -2.29
N ARG A 33 26.09 6.65 -3.20
CA ARG A 33 25.26 6.25 -4.36
C ARG A 33 24.00 5.51 -3.94
N ILE A 34 24.12 4.61 -2.97
CA ILE A 34 23.00 3.85 -2.43
C ILE A 34 22.03 4.78 -1.69
N LYS A 35 22.54 5.71 -0.87
CA LYS A 35 21.74 6.72 -0.20
C LYS A 35 21.00 7.62 -1.18
N ALA A 36 21.67 8.13 -2.22
CA ALA A 36 21.06 8.99 -3.22
C ALA A 36 19.90 8.29 -3.95
N LYS A 37 20.03 6.99 -4.25
CA LYS A 37 18.95 6.20 -4.87
C LYS A 37 17.77 5.96 -3.95
N MET A 38 18.00 5.75 -2.65
CA MET A 38 16.91 5.64 -1.67
C MET A 38 16.16 6.97 -1.48
N GLU A 39 16.88 8.08 -1.43
CA GLU A 39 16.30 9.42 -1.25
C GLU A 39 15.49 9.87 -2.48
N GLU A 40 15.99 9.56 -3.69
CA GLU A 40 15.25 9.77 -4.95
C GLU A 40 13.92 8.98 -4.97
N ALA A 41 13.93 7.72 -4.53
CA ALA A 41 12.74 6.88 -4.44
C ALA A 41 11.74 7.38 -3.38
N GLN A 42 12.22 7.91 -2.25
CA GLN A 42 11.35 8.48 -1.22
C GLN A 42 10.75 9.83 -1.61
N ASN A 43 11.43 10.66 -2.42
CA ASN A 43 10.95 12.01 -2.75
C ASN A 43 9.61 12.03 -3.51
N GLY A 44 9.34 11.04 -4.38
CA GLY A 44 8.06 10.94 -5.08
C GLY A 44 6.88 10.63 -4.14
N TRP A 45 7.04 9.61 -3.30
CA TRP A 45 6.03 9.21 -2.32
C TRP A 45 5.91 10.22 -1.16
N SER A 46 7.00 10.83 -0.73
CA SER A 46 7.03 11.82 0.36
C SER A 46 6.31 13.12 -0.04
N ARG A 47 6.43 13.57 -1.29
CA ARG A 47 5.66 14.73 -1.79
C ARG A 47 4.16 14.44 -1.87
N LEU A 48 3.78 13.25 -2.35
CA LEU A 48 2.38 12.82 -2.39
C LEU A 48 1.80 12.63 -0.98
N ALA A 49 2.55 12.00 -0.07
CA ALA A 49 2.17 11.84 1.33
C ALA A 49 2.07 13.18 2.05
N GLY A 50 3.01 14.10 1.81
CA GLY A 50 2.96 15.47 2.32
C GLY A 50 1.74 16.24 1.80
N PHE A 51 1.34 16.02 0.55
CA PHE A 51 0.15 16.64 -0.02
C PHE A 51 -1.16 16.07 0.55
N ILE A 52 -1.24 14.75 0.75
CA ILE A 52 -2.40 14.07 1.35
C ILE A 52 -2.52 14.38 2.85
N SER A 53 -1.40 14.54 3.56
CA SER A 53 -1.37 14.87 4.98
C SER A 53 -1.78 16.32 5.29
N ARG A 54 -1.92 17.18 4.28
CA ARG A 54 -2.42 18.55 4.48
C ARG A 54 -3.92 18.52 4.72
N PRO A 55 -4.43 19.13 5.81
CA PRO A 55 -5.86 19.15 6.12
C PRO A 55 -6.72 19.76 5.00
N ALA A 56 -6.13 20.64 4.18
CA ALA A 56 -6.77 21.21 3.00
C ALA A 56 -7.16 20.17 1.94
N PHE A 57 -6.38 19.09 1.78
CA PHE A 57 -6.69 18.04 0.80
C PHE A 57 -7.86 17.16 1.28
N ALA A 58 -7.90 16.84 2.57
CA ALA A 58 -9.03 16.13 3.18
C ALA A 58 -10.34 16.92 3.02
N ILE A 59 -10.33 18.23 3.28
CA ILE A 59 -11.48 19.12 3.05
C ILE A 59 -11.87 19.14 1.58
N GLY A 60 -10.89 19.22 0.66
CA GLY A 60 -11.13 19.18 -0.78
C GLY A 60 -11.84 17.90 -1.24
N ILE A 61 -11.41 16.73 -0.74
CA ILE A 61 -12.08 15.44 -1.05
C ILE A 61 -13.50 15.43 -0.50
N VAL A 62 -13.72 15.86 0.75
CA VAL A 62 -15.06 15.91 1.34
C VAL A 62 -15.97 16.83 0.52
N CYS A 63 -15.51 18.03 0.17
CA CYS A 63 -16.25 18.94 -0.70
C CYS A 63 -16.53 18.32 -2.08
N PHE A 64 -15.55 17.62 -2.68
CA PHE A 64 -15.73 16.96 -3.96
C PHE A 64 -16.80 15.86 -3.92
N VAL A 65 -16.78 15.02 -2.88
CA VAL A 65 -17.81 14.01 -2.65
C VAL A 65 -19.18 14.66 -2.45
N LEU A 66 -19.26 15.74 -1.67
CA LEU A 66 -20.50 16.49 -1.48
C LEU A 66 -21.02 17.10 -2.79
N LEU A 67 -20.15 17.64 -3.63
CA LEU A 67 -20.52 18.19 -4.94
C LEU A 67 -21.04 17.11 -5.88
N ILE A 68 -20.42 15.92 -5.90
CA ILE A 68 -20.92 14.79 -6.70
C ILE A 68 -22.31 14.36 -6.21
N ASN A 69 -22.49 14.21 -4.90
CA ASN A 69 -23.79 13.83 -4.34
C ASN A 69 -24.86 14.90 -4.61
N ALA A 70 -24.52 16.18 -4.44
CA ALA A 70 -25.40 17.29 -4.76
C ALA A 70 -25.75 17.31 -6.26
N TRP A 71 -24.77 17.12 -7.14
CA TRP A 71 -24.99 17.00 -8.57
C TRP A 71 -25.95 15.87 -8.88
N ILE A 72 -25.71 14.67 -8.33
CA ILE A 72 -26.58 13.50 -8.52
C ILE A 72 -28.01 13.84 -8.11
N LEU A 73 -28.22 14.48 -6.96
CA LEU A 73 -29.55 14.91 -6.50
C LEU A 73 -30.21 15.91 -7.47
N TYR A 74 -29.48 16.93 -7.93
CA TYR A 74 -30.02 17.90 -8.88
C TYR A 74 -30.32 17.29 -10.25
N SER A 75 -29.46 16.40 -10.74
CA SER A 75 -29.66 15.65 -12.00
C SER A 75 -30.72 14.54 -11.87
N GLY A 76 -30.98 14.09 -10.64
CA GLY A 76 -31.84 12.97 -10.29
C GLY A 76 -33.27 13.37 -9.95
N SER A 77 -33.69 14.62 -10.25
CA SER A 77 -35.08 15.10 -10.08
C SER A 77 -36.14 14.31 -10.87
N GLY A 78 -35.77 13.17 -11.49
CA GLY A 78 -36.67 12.21 -12.12
C GLY A 78 -36.47 10.75 -11.71
N SER A 79 -35.62 10.41 -10.74
CA SER A 79 -35.46 9.01 -10.30
C SER A 79 -34.96 8.90 -8.86
N ASP A 80 -35.86 8.51 -7.96
CA ASP A 80 -35.61 8.07 -6.58
C ASP A 80 -34.65 6.86 -6.54
N ALA A 81 -33.34 7.09 -6.70
CA ALA A 81 -32.37 6.00 -6.80
C ALA A 81 -31.05 6.31 -6.09
N ALA A 82 -31.09 6.73 -4.82
CA ALA A 82 -29.89 6.69 -3.97
C ALA A 82 -30.16 6.64 -2.46
N SER A 83 -31.32 7.10 -1.98
CA SER A 83 -31.67 7.09 -0.54
C SER A 83 -32.52 5.88 -0.11
N GLY A 84 -33.09 5.13 -1.05
CA GLY A 84 -34.00 4.01 -0.77
C GLY A 84 -33.34 2.72 -0.27
N GLN A 85 -32.05 2.49 -0.57
CA GLN A 85 -31.42 1.20 -0.24
C GLN A 85 -31.11 1.02 1.24
N VAL A 86 -30.83 2.10 1.97
CA VAL A 86 -30.60 2.02 3.42
C VAL A 86 -31.94 1.88 4.15
N GLN A 87 -32.96 2.67 3.76
CA GLN A 87 -34.29 2.62 4.39
C GLN A 87 -35.01 1.27 4.16
N GLN A 88 -34.90 0.68 2.97
CA GLN A 88 -35.57 -0.58 2.64
C GLN A 88 -35.02 -1.77 3.46
N VAL A 89 -33.71 -1.82 3.69
CA VAL A 89 -33.08 -2.86 4.53
C VAL A 89 -33.49 -2.71 6.01
N PHE A 90 -33.62 -1.48 6.53
CA PHE A 90 -34.08 -1.29 7.92
C PHE A 90 -35.57 -1.60 8.10
N SER A 91 -36.42 -1.30 7.10
CA SER A 91 -37.86 -1.61 7.15
C SER A 91 -38.17 -3.11 7.05
N GLU A 92 -37.46 -3.87 6.20
CA GLU A 92 -37.63 -5.33 6.11
C GLU A 92 -37.25 -6.03 7.42
N ASN A 93 -36.19 -5.56 8.10
CA ASN A 93 -35.77 -6.15 9.37
C ASN A 93 -36.75 -5.85 10.51
N SER A 94 -37.37 -4.67 10.56
CA SER A 94 -38.31 -4.31 11.64
C SER A 94 -39.62 -5.11 11.60
N ASP A 95 -40.09 -5.47 10.41
CA ASP A 95 -41.33 -6.23 10.23
C ASP A 95 -41.18 -7.68 10.73
N GLU A 96 -39.97 -8.25 10.63
CA GLU A 96 -39.67 -9.62 11.09
C GLU A 96 -39.65 -9.74 12.63
N TYR A 97 -39.11 -8.74 13.34
CA TYR A 97 -39.15 -8.71 14.82
C TYR A 97 -40.56 -8.49 15.37
N ASN A 98 -41.43 -7.80 14.65
CA ASN A 98 -42.81 -7.54 15.08
C ASN A 98 -43.71 -8.78 14.93
N LEU A 99 -43.47 -9.61 13.91
CA LEU A 99 -44.24 -10.83 13.69
C LEU A 99 -43.94 -11.90 14.75
N ALA A 100 -42.69 -11.99 15.22
CA ALA A 100 -42.30 -12.96 16.24
C ALA A 100 -43.00 -12.71 17.59
N VAL A 101 -43.19 -11.46 18.02
CA VAL A 101 -43.81 -11.15 19.32
C VAL A 101 -45.29 -11.55 19.38
N ASN A 102 -45.99 -11.54 18.23
CA ASN A 102 -47.42 -11.87 18.16
C ASN A 102 -47.73 -13.37 18.16
N THR A 103 -46.75 -14.26 17.92
CA THR A 103 -46.99 -15.71 17.85
C THR A 103 -46.75 -16.47 19.15
N PHE A 104 -46.33 -15.79 20.23
CA PHE A 104 -46.02 -16.42 21.53
C PHE A 104 -47.22 -16.51 22.51
N TYR A 105 -48.40 -16.01 22.15
CA TYR A 105 -49.56 -15.89 23.05
C TYR A 105 -50.78 -16.74 22.66
N ASP A 106 -50.64 -17.69 21.73
CA ASP A 106 -51.70 -18.67 21.46
C ASP A 106 -51.55 -19.88 22.39
N TYR A 107 -51.80 -19.66 23.68
CA TYR A 107 -51.99 -20.74 24.63
C TYR A 107 -53.48 -21.05 24.71
N GLU A 108 -53.82 -22.19 24.13
CA GLU A 108 -54.83 -23.14 24.54
C GLU A 108 -55.84 -22.59 25.58
N THR A 109 -57.05 -22.28 25.11
CA THR A 109 -58.25 -22.40 25.93
C THR A 109 -59.20 -23.39 25.26
N PRO A 110 -59.75 -24.37 26.03
CA PRO A 110 -60.34 -25.62 25.53
C PRO A 110 -61.63 -25.45 24.70
#